data_AF-A0A1F4GI19-F1
#
_entry.id   AF-A0A1F4GI19-F1
#
_cell.length_a   1.000
_cell.length_b   1.000
_cell.length_c   1.000
_cell.angle_alpha   90.00
_cell.angle_beta   90.00
_cell.angle_gamma   90.00
#
_symmetry.space_group_name_H-M   'P 1'
#
loop_
_entity.id
_entity.type
_entity.pdbx_description
1 polymer ?
#
loop_
_entity_poly.entity_id
_entity_poly.type
_entity_poly.pdbx_seq_one_letter_code
_entity_poly.pdbx_strand_id
1 'polypeptide(L)'
;MTPAAARADTTATRNVAELTSLAVNLGDEGVLLTYNVRLELSRDLEQMLLRGVTLVFVAEAEVLRERWYWLDQSRGEATRRWRLGWQPLTRRWKLSQDGLSRHFVTLQEALDAMRRTTRWRIAEPIAAGEESEHHVVFRFRLDTEELPRPLQIGLGPQSGWDLSIARRINLSAAMR
;
A
#
# COMPACT_ATOMS: atom_id res chain seq x y z
N MET A 1 19.74 37.11 34.43
CA MET A 1 20.44 36.24 33.47
C MET A 1 19.97 34.82 33.73
N THR A 2 19.04 34.31 32.91
CA THR A 2 18.56 32.91 32.94
C THR A 2 18.16 32.57 31.51
N PRO A 3 18.73 31.54 30.86
CA PRO A 3 18.47 31.29 29.45
C PRO A 3 17.15 30.58 29.22
N ALA A 4 16.58 30.87 28.05
CA ALA A 4 15.38 30.25 27.49
C ALA A 4 15.62 28.78 27.17
N ALA A 5 14.75 27.90 27.67
CA ALA A 5 14.60 26.55 27.15
C ALA A 5 13.51 26.56 26.08
N ALA A 6 13.92 26.79 24.83
CA ALA A 6 13.09 26.52 23.67
C ALA A 6 12.85 25.02 23.59
N ARG A 7 11.64 24.57 23.91
CA ARG A 7 11.16 23.24 23.52
C ARG A 7 10.90 23.29 22.03
N ALA A 8 11.79 22.71 21.24
CA ALA A 8 11.49 22.37 19.87
C ALA A 8 10.42 21.28 19.90
N ASP A 9 9.16 21.66 19.62
CA ASP A 9 8.14 20.71 19.18
C ASP A 9 8.67 20.07 17.89
N THR A 10 9.30 18.91 18.04
CA THR A 10 9.66 18.07 16.91
C THR A 10 8.34 17.48 16.43
N THR A 11 7.65 18.18 15.53
CA THR A 11 6.50 17.64 14.82
C THR A 11 6.96 16.35 14.15
N ALA A 12 6.63 15.21 14.76
CA ALA A 12 6.88 13.90 14.19
C ALA A 12 6.24 13.90 12.79
N THR A 13 7.07 13.93 11.75
CA THR A 13 6.58 13.88 10.38
C THR A 13 6.12 12.45 10.15
N ARG A 14 4.84 12.21 10.42
CA ARG A 14 4.24 10.88 10.37
C ARG A 14 3.82 10.59 8.94
N ASN A 15 4.27 9.46 8.40
CA ASN A 15 3.65 8.90 7.21
C ASN A 15 2.18 8.62 7.51
N VAL A 16 1.29 9.07 6.61
CA VAL A 16 -0.13 8.75 6.70
C VAL A 16 -0.48 7.79 5.58
N ALA A 17 -0.89 6.59 5.95
CA ALA A 17 -1.56 5.67 5.06
C ALA A 17 -2.90 5.31 5.67
N GLU A 18 -3.97 5.77 5.04
CA GLU A 18 -5.32 5.56 5.50
C GLU A 18 -6.15 4.93 4.39
N LEU A 19 -6.76 3.78 4.66
CA LEU A 19 -7.68 3.15 3.72
C LEU A 19 -9.02 3.86 3.75
N THR A 20 -9.24 4.75 2.78
CA THR A 20 -10.45 5.56 2.66
C THR A 20 -11.65 4.73 2.19
N SER A 21 -11.42 3.76 1.31
CA SER A 21 -12.48 2.88 0.81
C SER A 21 -11.90 1.52 0.41
N LEU A 22 -12.65 0.46 0.70
CA LEU A 22 -12.36 -0.90 0.28
C LEU A 22 -13.69 -1.60 0.00
N ALA A 23 -13.86 -2.06 -1.23
CA ALA A 23 -15.06 -2.74 -1.69
C ALA A 23 -14.68 -4.01 -2.43
N VAL A 24 -15.40 -5.08 -2.17
CA VAL A 24 -15.25 -6.36 -2.86
C VAL A 24 -16.53 -6.61 -3.63
N ASN A 25 -16.42 -6.97 -4.90
CA ASN A 25 -17.55 -7.36 -5.74
C ASN A 25 -17.32 -8.77 -6.22
N LEU A 26 -18.38 -9.59 -6.15
CA LEU A 26 -18.39 -10.93 -6.69
C LEU A 26 -19.10 -10.88 -8.04
N GLY A 27 -18.57 -11.60 -9.02
CA GLY A 27 -19.19 -11.72 -10.33
C GLY A 27 -18.58 -12.86 -11.13
N ASP A 28 -19.04 -12.99 -12.38
CA ASP A 28 -18.58 -14.05 -13.29
C ASP A 28 -17.09 -13.93 -13.65
N GLU A 29 -16.55 -12.70 -13.56
CA GLU A 29 -15.12 -12.42 -13.73
C GLU A 29 -14.27 -12.75 -12.48
N GLY A 30 -14.88 -13.22 -11.40
CA GLY A 30 -14.21 -13.58 -10.16
C GLY A 30 -14.42 -12.58 -9.03
N VAL A 31 -13.57 -12.67 -8.01
CA VAL A 31 -13.57 -11.74 -6.88
C VAL A 31 -12.82 -10.48 -7.30
N LEU A 32 -13.53 -9.35 -7.37
CA LEU A 32 -13.00 -8.05 -7.78
C LEU A 32 -12.84 -7.13 -6.58
N LEU A 33 -11.62 -6.68 -6.32
CA LEU A 33 -11.29 -5.70 -5.30
C LEU A 33 -11.21 -4.30 -5.88
N THR A 34 -11.81 -3.34 -5.19
CA THR A 34 -11.62 -1.91 -5.42
C THR A 34 -11.19 -1.28 -4.12
N TYR A 35 -10.11 -0.50 -4.16
CA TYR A 35 -9.60 0.20 -2.98
C TYR A 35 -9.23 1.63 -3.31
N ASN A 36 -9.28 2.47 -2.28
CA ASN A 36 -8.76 3.83 -2.29
C ASN A 36 -8.01 4.08 -0.97
N VAL A 37 -6.71 4.37 -1.08
CA VAL A 37 -5.86 4.69 0.05
C VAL A 37 -5.48 6.16 -0.03
N ARG A 38 -5.50 6.90 1.07
CA ARG A 38 -4.83 8.19 1.22
C ARG A 38 -3.39 7.94 1.65
N LEU A 39 -2.45 8.48 0.87
CA LEU A 39 -1.02 8.33 1.10
C LEU A 39 -0.39 9.71 1.23
N GLU A 40 0.31 9.94 2.33
CA GLU A 40 1.14 11.12 2.56
C GLU A 40 2.50 10.64 3.07
N LEU A 41 3.55 10.96 2.30
CA LEU A 41 4.92 10.61 2.64
C LEU A 41 5.53 11.69 3.54
N SER A 42 6.39 11.27 4.45
CA SER A 42 7.20 12.19 5.23
C SER A 42 8.23 12.89 4.34
N ARG A 43 8.66 14.09 4.76
CA ARG A 43 9.75 14.83 4.12
C ARG A 43 11.01 13.98 3.96
N ASP A 44 11.29 13.08 4.88
CA ASP A 44 12.47 12.21 4.82
C ASP A 44 12.41 11.26 3.63
N LEU A 45 11.26 10.59 3.40
CA LEU A 45 11.05 9.72 2.24
C LEU A 45 11.09 10.51 0.93
N GLU A 46 10.53 11.73 0.91
CA GLU A 46 10.63 12.62 -0.26
C GLU A 46 12.09 12.96 -0.58
N GLN A 47 12.88 13.33 0.43
CA GLN A 47 14.30 13.63 0.23
C GLN A 47 15.10 12.42 -0.23
N MET A 48 14.77 11.22 0.23
CA MET A 48 15.40 9.98 -0.26
C MET A 48 15.09 9.73 -1.73
N LEU A 49 13.83 9.88 -2.13
CA LEU A 49 13.44 9.79 -3.54
C LEU A 49 14.25 10.77 -4.39
N LEU A 50 14.38 12.02 -3.96
CA LEU A 50 15.15 13.05 -4.67
C LEU A 50 16.65 12.71 -4.76
N ARG A 51 17.20 11.97 -3.79
CA ARG A 51 18.58 11.43 -3.82
C ARG A 51 18.73 10.21 -4.72
N GLY A 52 17.67 9.79 -5.42
CA GLY A 52 17.69 8.69 -6.38
C GLY A 52 17.30 7.33 -5.79
N VAL A 53 16.85 7.28 -4.53
CA VAL A 53 16.32 6.04 -3.95
C VAL A 53 14.95 5.76 -4.57
N THR A 54 14.68 4.50 -4.94
CA THR A 54 13.36 4.09 -5.43
C THR A 54 12.58 3.49 -4.27
N LEU A 55 11.35 3.93 -4.07
CA LEU A 55 10.43 3.37 -3.10
C LEU A 55 9.52 2.36 -3.78
N VAL A 56 9.28 1.22 -3.12
CA VAL A 56 8.43 0.16 -3.64
C VAL A 56 7.19 0.02 -2.77
N PHE A 57 6.03 0.27 -3.35
CA PHE A 57 4.75 0.05 -2.68
C PHE A 57 4.17 -1.28 -3.12
N VAL A 58 3.61 -2.02 -2.18
CA VAL A 58 3.06 -3.35 -2.41
C VAL A 58 1.64 -3.38 -1.89
N ALA A 59 0.69 -3.75 -2.75
CA ALA A 59 -0.67 -4.10 -2.36
C ALA A 59 -0.84 -5.61 -2.53
N GLU A 60 -1.21 -6.28 -1.46
CA GLU A 60 -1.47 -7.72 -1.40
C GLU A 60 -2.94 -7.91 -1.07
N ALA A 61 -3.59 -8.82 -1.78
CA ALA A 61 -4.94 -9.24 -1.50
C ALA A 61 -5.01 -10.76 -1.52
N GLU A 62 -5.48 -11.33 -0.42
CA GLU A 62 -5.61 -12.77 -0.25
C GLU A 62 -7.06 -13.13 0.06
N VAL A 63 -7.60 -14.12 -0.66
CA VAL A 63 -8.93 -14.68 -0.42
C VAL A 63 -8.78 -15.98 0.35
N LEU A 64 -9.23 -15.98 1.60
CA LEU A 64 -9.12 -17.11 2.51
C LEU A 64 -10.50 -17.68 2.79
N ARG A 65 -10.57 -19.01 2.94
CA ARG A 65 -11.77 -19.71 3.45
C ARG A 65 -11.58 -20.04 4.93
N GLU A 66 -12.46 -19.52 5.77
CA GLU A 66 -12.50 -19.74 7.21
C GLU A 66 -13.09 -21.12 7.50
N ARG A 67 -12.24 -22.13 7.75
CA ARG A 67 -12.64 -23.49 8.14
C ARG A 67 -12.16 -23.82 9.56
N TRP A 68 -13.05 -24.35 10.38
CA TRP A 68 -12.91 -24.45 11.84
C TRP A 68 -11.83 -25.40 12.43
N TYR A 69 -11.25 -26.35 11.68
CA TYR A 69 -10.28 -27.31 12.28
C TYR A 69 -9.01 -27.60 11.45
N TRP A 70 -8.70 -26.81 10.42
CA TRP A 70 -7.48 -26.96 9.64
C TRP A 70 -7.02 -25.59 9.14
N LEU A 71 -5.71 -25.46 8.89
CA LEU A 71 -5.02 -24.27 8.35
C LEU A 71 -5.85 -23.59 7.24
N ASP A 72 -5.89 -22.25 7.24
CA ASP A 72 -6.61 -21.47 6.22
C ASP A 72 -6.17 -21.90 4.81
N GLN A 73 -7.14 -22.21 3.94
CA GLN A 73 -6.86 -22.54 2.55
C GLN A 73 -6.97 -21.27 1.70
N SER A 74 -5.83 -20.81 1.18
CA SER A 74 -5.79 -19.70 0.23
C SER A 74 -6.45 -20.12 -1.08
N ARG A 75 -7.52 -19.42 -1.46
CA ARG A 75 -8.26 -19.64 -2.72
C ARG A 75 -7.68 -18.82 -3.86
N GLY A 76 -6.99 -17.74 -3.54
CA GLY A 76 -6.35 -16.85 -4.49
C GLY A 76 -5.54 -15.79 -3.77
N GLU A 77 -4.37 -15.50 -4.32
CA GLU A 77 -3.51 -14.42 -3.90
C GLU A 77 -3.23 -13.54 -5.12
N ALA A 78 -3.34 -12.23 -4.94
CA ALA A 78 -2.91 -11.26 -5.93
C ALA A 78 -2.03 -10.21 -5.28
N THR A 79 -0.91 -9.92 -5.93
CA THR A 79 0.03 -8.88 -5.49
C THR A 79 0.24 -7.86 -6.60
N ARG A 80 0.17 -6.58 -6.27
CA ARG A 80 0.55 -5.45 -7.13
C ARG A 80 1.73 -4.70 -6.53
N ARG A 81 2.71 -4.39 -7.38
CA ARG A 81 3.92 -3.67 -6.98
C ARG A 81 4.06 -2.38 -7.79
N TRP A 82 4.32 -1.29 -7.11
CA TRP A 82 4.62 0.00 -7.72
C TRP A 82 6.00 0.46 -7.32
N ARG A 83 6.81 0.85 -8.30
CA ARG A 83 8.11 1.47 -8.07
C ARG A 83 8.05 2.95 -8.37
N LEU A 84 8.25 3.77 -7.36
CA LEU A 84 8.30 5.22 -7.46
C LEU A 84 9.74 5.69 -7.31
N GLY A 85 10.22 6.48 -8.27
CA GLY A 85 11.54 7.08 -8.21
C GLY A 85 11.57 8.45 -8.87
N TRP A 86 12.58 9.25 -8.51
CA TRP A 86 12.84 10.54 -9.14
C TRP A 86 13.87 10.41 -10.26
N GLN A 87 13.62 11.06 -11.40
CA GLN A 87 14.59 11.17 -12.49
C GLN A 87 15.18 12.59 -12.50
N PRO A 88 16.43 12.78 -12.04
CA PRO A 88 17.00 14.11 -11.87
C PRO A 88 17.23 14.84 -13.20
N LEU A 89 17.56 14.12 -14.27
CA LEU A 89 17.83 14.71 -15.58
C LEU A 89 16.58 15.31 -16.22
N THR A 90 15.45 14.59 -16.15
CA THR A 90 14.18 15.02 -16.72
C THR A 90 13.33 15.81 -15.72
N ARG A 91 13.72 15.82 -14.45
CA ARG A 91 12.95 16.35 -13.32
C ARG A 91 11.52 15.81 -13.30
N ARG A 92 11.39 14.49 -13.49
CA ARG A 92 10.10 13.80 -13.49
C ARG A 92 10.09 12.67 -12.47
N TRP A 93 8.92 12.46 -11.90
CA TRP A 93 8.61 11.28 -11.13
C TRP A 93 8.32 10.13 -12.08
N LYS A 94 8.94 8.98 -11.87
CA LYS A 94 8.69 7.76 -12.62
C LYS A 94 7.98 6.78 -11.70
N LEU A 95 6.79 6.36 -12.11
CA LEU A 95 6.01 5.31 -11.47
C LEU A 95 5.96 4.10 -12.40
N SER A 96 6.42 2.94 -11.92
CA SER A 96 6.40 1.71 -12.70
C SER A 96 5.50 0.67 -12.05
N GLN A 97 4.58 0.08 -12.79
CA GLN A 97 3.69 -1.00 -12.35
C GLN A 97 3.63 -2.06 -13.45
N ASP A 98 3.89 -3.32 -13.11
CA ASP A 98 3.74 -4.47 -14.04
C ASP A 98 4.41 -4.27 -15.42
N GLY A 99 5.59 -3.63 -15.43
CA GLY A 99 6.35 -3.32 -16.65
C GLY A 99 5.93 -2.02 -17.36
N LEU A 100 4.78 -1.45 -17.03
CA LEU A 100 4.36 -0.14 -17.54
C LEU A 100 4.93 0.98 -16.68
N SER A 101 5.63 1.93 -17.31
CA SER A 101 6.13 3.14 -16.66
C SER A 101 5.33 4.37 -17.07
N ARG A 102 4.93 5.18 -16.09
CA ARG A 102 4.30 6.49 -16.29
C ARG A 102 5.16 7.57 -15.64
N HIS A 103 5.18 8.75 -16.25
CA HIS A 103 5.93 9.89 -15.76
C HIS A 103 4.99 10.98 -15.27
N PHE A 104 5.32 11.62 -14.16
CA PHE A 104 4.53 12.68 -13.53
C PHE A 104 5.41 13.89 -13.24
N VAL A 105 4.78 15.07 -13.14
CA VAL A 105 5.47 16.33 -12.84
C VAL A 105 5.61 16.51 -11.33
N THR A 106 4.58 16.13 -10.57
CA THR A 106 4.56 16.23 -9.11
C THR A 106 4.54 14.86 -8.44
N LEU A 107 5.03 14.81 -7.18
CA LEU A 107 4.99 13.61 -6.36
C LEU A 107 3.53 13.21 -6.09
N GLN A 108 2.68 14.19 -5.78
CA GLN A 108 1.28 13.97 -5.45
C GLN A 108 0.52 13.28 -6.60
N GLU A 109 0.73 13.70 -7.85
CA GLU A 109 0.14 13.03 -9.01
C GLU A 109 0.58 11.56 -9.13
N ALA A 110 1.86 11.28 -8.86
CA ALA A 110 2.37 9.91 -8.87
C ALA A 110 1.77 9.07 -7.74
N LEU A 111 1.60 9.65 -6.55
CA LEU A 111 0.92 9.00 -5.42
C LEU A 111 -0.55 8.72 -5.76
N ASP A 112 -1.29 9.73 -6.23
CA ASP A 112 -2.70 9.62 -6.62
C ASP A 112 -2.94 8.52 -7.67
N ALA A 113 -1.99 8.33 -8.57
CA ALA A 113 -2.05 7.29 -9.59
C ALA A 113 -1.90 5.85 -9.03
N MET A 114 -1.38 5.66 -7.81
CA MET A 114 -1.31 4.38 -7.09
C MET A 114 -2.43 4.20 -6.07
N ARG A 115 -2.95 5.31 -5.55
CA ARG A 115 -3.94 5.36 -4.45
C ARG A 115 -5.24 4.64 -4.79
N ARG A 116 -5.66 4.69 -6.06
CA ARG A 116 -6.93 4.13 -6.53
C ARG A 116 -6.70 3.00 -7.52
N THR A 117 -7.20 1.82 -7.17
CA THR A 117 -7.30 0.68 -8.07
C THR A 117 -8.74 0.18 -8.09
N THR A 118 -9.29 -0.02 -9.29
CA THR A 118 -10.66 -0.50 -9.50
C THR A 118 -10.66 -1.82 -10.26
N ARG A 119 -11.64 -2.69 -9.98
CA ARG A 119 -11.83 -3.99 -10.65
C ARG A 119 -10.56 -4.85 -10.69
N TRP A 120 -9.82 -4.89 -9.59
CA TRP A 120 -8.67 -5.78 -9.47
C TRP A 120 -9.14 -7.19 -9.17
N ARG A 121 -9.01 -8.11 -10.13
CA ARG A 121 -9.31 -9.54 -9.91
C ARG A 121 -8.28 -10.14 -8.95
N ILE A 122 -8.76 -10.70 -7.84
CA ILE A 122 -7.93 -11.29 -6.78
C ILE A 122 -8.13 -12.81 -6.61
N ALA A 123 -9.24 -13.35 -7.10
CA ALA A 123 -9.51 -14.79 -7.12
C ALA A 123 -10.54 -15.15 -8.21
N GLU A 124 -10.67 -16.45 -8.47
CA GLU A 124 -11.73 -17.03 -9.31
C GLU A 124 -13.12 -16.83 -8.70
N PRO A 125 -14.21 -16.99 -9.50
CA PRO A 125 -15.57 -16.90 -8.99
C PRO A 125 -15.82 -17.88 -7.84
N ILE A 126 -16.47 -17.40 -6.78
CA ILE A 126 -16.91 -18.21 -5.65
C ILE A 126 -18.33 -18.68 -5.92
N ALA A 127 -18.62 -19.95 -5.60
CA ALA A 127 -19.95 -20.51 -5.77
C ALA A 127 -20.97 -19.76 -4.90
N ALA A 128 -22.16 -19.53 -5.46
CA ALA A 128 -23.26 -18.90 -4.73
C ALA A 128 -23.57 -19.68 -3.44
N GLY A 129 -23.60 -18.98 -2.31
CA GLY A 129 -23.83 -19.57 -0.99
C GLY A 129 -22.58 -19.89 -0.16
N GLU A 130 -21.37 -19.92 -0.75
CA GLU A 130 -20.12 -20.11 0.01
C GLU A 130 -19.51 -18.79 0.54
N GLU A 131 -20.11 -17.64 0.25
CA GLU A 131 -19.54 -16.31 0.54
C GLU A 131 -19.31 -16.05 2.04
N SER A 132 -20.17 -16.61 2.89
CA SER A 132 -20.09 -16.43 4.35
C SER A 132 -18.87 -17.12 4.96
N GLU A 133 -18.28 -18.08 4.25
CA GLU A 133 -17.10 -18.81 4.69
C GLU A 133 -15.80 -18.17 4.20
N HIS A 134 -15.88 -17.08 3.42
CA HIS A 134 -14.71 -16.47 2.80
C HIS A 134 -14.48 -15.04 3.28
N HIS A 135 -13.22 -14.68 3.41
CA HIS A 135 -12.81 -13.33 3.74
C HIS A 135 -11.61 -12.91 2.90
N VAL A 136 -11.51 -11.61 2.67
CA VAL A 136 -10.39 -10.98 1.97
C VAL A 136 -9.51 -10.28 2.99
N VAL A 137 -8.21 -10.56 2.95
CA VAL A 137 -7.20 -9.81 3.67
C VAL A 137 -6.49 -8.91 2.67
N PHE A 138 -6.69 -7.61 2.79
CA PHE A 138 -5.98 -6.60 2.03
C PHE A 138 -4.85 -6.02 2.86
N ARG A 139 -3.66 -5.90 2.26
CA ARG A 139 -2.49 -5.25 2.85
C ARG A 139 -1.93 -4.25 1.86
N PHE A 140 -1.59 -3.06 2.33
CA PHE A 140 -0.88 -2.06 1.55
C PHE A 140 0.33 -1.61 2.37
N ARG A 141 1.53 -1.77 1.83
CA ARG A 141 2.76 -1.44 2.55
C ARG A 141 3.81 -0.80 1.68
N LEU A 142 4.69 -0.02 2.30
CA LEU A 142 5.97 0.36 1.74
C LEU A 142 6.98 -0.77 2.02
N ASP A 143 7.52 -1.36 0.96
CA ASP A 143 8.58 -2.35 1.06
C ASP A 143 9.93 -1.65 1.23
N THR A 144 10.43 -1.69 2.46
CA THR A 144 11.72 -1.11 2.84
C THR A 144 12.87 -2.11 2.73
N GLU A 145 12.60 -3.39 2.43
CA GLU A 145 13.62 -4.43 2.29
C GLU A 145 14.41 -4.28 0.99
N GLU A 146 13.77 -3.73 -0.06
CA GLU A 146 14.45 -3.34 -1.31
C GLU A 146 15.35 -2.09 -1.16
N LEU A 147 15.36 -1.44 0.01
CA LEU A 147 16.27 -0.32 0.25
C LEU A 147 17.71 -0.82 0.42
N PRO A 148 18.71 -0.15 -0.19
CA PRO A 148 20.12 -0.44 0.04
C PRO A 148 20.45 -0.59 1.51
N ARG A 149 21.17 -1.65 1.90
CA ARG A 149 21.54 -1.95 3.30
C ARG A 149 22.09 -0.76 4.11
N PRO A 150 22.87 0.19 3.53
CA PRO A 150 23.30 1.38 4.28
C PRO A 150 22.14 2.27 4.76
N LEU A 151 21.02 2.32 4.04
CA LEU A 151 19.83 3.09 4.39
C LEU A 151 18.97 2.37 5.44
N GLN A 152 19.18 1.06 5.63
CA GLN A 152 18.46 0.28 6.64
C GLN A 152 18.89 0.61 8.08
N ILE A 153 20.07 1.22 8.27
CA ILE A 153 20.61 1.59 9.58
C ILE A 153 19.79 2.70 10.26
N GLY A 154 18.98 3.43 9.48
CA GLY A 154 18.02 4.44 9.98
C GLY A 154 16.61 3.90 10.27
N LEU A 155 16.29 2.65 9.92
CA LEU A 155 14.95 2.03 9.98
C LEU A 155 14.51 1.57 11.39
N GLY A 156 14.98 2.21 12.45
CA GLY A 156 14.51 1.87 13.80
C GLY A 156 12.99 2.06 13.97
N PRO A 157 12.38 1.59 15.08
CA PRO A 157 10.95 1.79 15.38
C PRO A 157 10.50 3.27 15.39
N GLN A 158 11.45 4.21 15.45
CA GLN A 158 11.24 5.66 15.39
C GLN A 158 11.49 6.28 14.01
N SER A 159 11.89 5.50 13.00
CA SER A 159 12.25 5.98 11.66
C SER A 159 11.11 6.68 10.93
N GLY A 160 9.87 6.47 11.35
CA GLY A 160 8.70 7.09 10.73
C GLY A 160 8.48 6.64 9.28
N TRP A 161 9.21 5.64 8.80
CA TRP A 161 9.11 5.11 7.43
C TRP A 161 8.15 3.92 7.32
N ASP A 162 7.68 3.39 8.45
CA ASP A 162 6.63 2.36 8.45
C ASP A 162 5.36 2.96 7.85
N LEU A 163 4.98 2.41 6.70
CA LEU A 163 3.73 2.68 6.04
C LEU A 163 3.11 1.34 5.77
N SER A 164 2.14 0.96 6.60
CA SER A 164 1.45 -0.30 6.48
C SER A 164 -0.04 -0.13 6.83
N ILE A 165 -0.89 -0.73 6.00
CA ILE A 165 -2.32 -0.86 6.22
C ILE A 165 -2.62 -2.34 6.08
N ALA A 166 -3.39 -2.89 7.02
CA ALA A 166 -4.01 -4.20 6.88
C ALA A 166 -5.50 -4.08 7.18
N ARG A 167 -6.33 -4.66 6.31
CA ARG A 167 -7.78 -4.71 6.50
C ARG A 167 -8.33 -6.07 6.10
N ARG A 168 -9.14 -6.65 6.98
CA ARG A 168 -9.95 -7.84 6.69
C ARG A 168 -11.39 -7.43 6.38
N ILE A 169 -11.96 -8.03 5.33
CA ILE A 169 -13.39 -7.90 4.97
C ILE A 169 -13.95 -9.29 4.75
N ASN A 170 -15.07 -9.60 5.39
CA ASN A 170 -15.82 -10.82 5.13
C ASN A 170 -16.66 -10.63 3.85
N LEU A 171 -16.68 -11.63 2.96
CA LEU A 171 -17.40 -11.48 1.68
C LEU A 171 -18.91 -11.35 1.87
N SER A 172 -19.48 -11.99 2.89
CA SER A 172 -20.89 -11.80 3.26
C SER A 172 -21.26 -10.35 3.65
N ALA A 173 -20.30 -9.58 4.16
CA ALA A 173 -20.53 -8.17 4.51
C ALA A 173 -20.42 -7.23 3.29
N ALA A 174 -19.83 -7.68 2.19
CA ALA A 174 -19.62 -6.89 0.97
C ALA A 174 -20.86 -6.81 0.06
N MET A 175 -21.91 -7.57 0.36
CA MET A 175 -23.18 -7.57 -0.39
C MET A 175 -24.19 -6.50 0.05
N ARG A 176 -23.84 -5.63 1.00
CA ARG A 176 -24.66 -4.47 1.41
C ARG A 176 -24.10 -3.19 0.83
#